data_AF-A0A2N0QJ16-F1
#
_entry.id   AF-A0A2N0QJ16-F1
#
_cell.length_a   1.000
_cell.length_b   1.000
_cell.length_c   1.000
_cell.angle_alpha   90.00
_cell.angle_beta   90.00
_cell.angle_gamma   90.00
#
_symmetry.space_group_name_H-M   'P 1'
#
loop_
_entity.id
_entity.type
_entity.pdbx_description
1 polymer ?
#
loop_
_entity_poly.entity_id
_entity_poly.type
_entity_poly.pdbx_seq_one_letter_code
_entity_poly.pdbx_strand_id
1 'polypeptide(L)'
;MNFWNGHKKLNRLKRICSNIDPQSLDLTAADFIWSPYLTSSHYKTSLKILLKIKNYIDAQLQEETSNFQRNKIEKFINRRDNDLRSNQKRMLTSLLDRVPEKVKLDRLVFKDNTNTLTFMTDKAEIESIAIDHYSNIGKIDDSPLAYDPSKPLREEWSSFYEPIPGIPDDAKKHFL
;
A
#
# COMPACT_ATOMS: atom_id res chain seq x y z
N MET A 1 -9.43 31.73 -22.45
CA MET A 1 -9.06 30.53 -21.67
C MET A 1 -7.71 30.04 -22.18
N ASN A 2 -6.61 30.47 -21.56
CA ASN A 2 -5.26 30.17 -22.05
C ASN A 2 -4.69 28.98 -21.29
N PHE A 3 -4.95 27.77 -21.81
CA PHE A 3 -4.45 26.50 -21.27
C PHE A 3 -2.90 26.40 -21.31
N TRP A 4 -2.23 27.27 -22.06
CA TRP A 4 -0.83 27.13 -22.49
C TRP A 4 0.23 28.00 -21.77
N ASN A 5 -0.09 28.76 -20.73
CA ASN A 5 0.88 29.70 -20.13
C ASN A 5 1.63 29.15 -18.89
N GLY A 6 2.44 28.09 -19.06
CA GLY A 6 3.29 27.61 -17.97
C GLY A 6 4.62 27.00 -18.41
N HIS A 7 5.74 27.70 -18.16
CA HIS A 7 7.11 27.24 -18.45
C HIS A 7 7.43 25.84 -17.88
N LYS A 8 6.90 25.49 -16.71
CA LYS A 8 7.10 24.17 -16.09
C LYS A 8 6.45 23.03 -16.89
N LYS A 9 5.34 23.31 -17.60
CA LYS A 9 4.61 22.29 -18.40
C LYS A 9 5.23 22.11 -19.78
N LEU A 10 5.78 23.18 -20.39
CA LEU A 10 6.57 23.10 -21.61
C LEU A 10 7.83 22.25 -21.45
N ASN A 11 8.53 22.36 -20.32
CA ASN A 11 9.71 21.53 -20.04
C ASN A 11 9.35 20.05 -19.84
N ARG A 12 8.15 19.75 -19.31
CA ARG A 12 7.63 18.38 -19.17
C ARG A 12 7.28 17.79 -20.54
N LEU A 13 6.64 18.57 -21.41
CA LEU A 13 6.36 18.20 -22.81
C LEU A 13 7.65 18.02 -23.62
N LYS A 14 8.62 18.94 -23.49
CA LYS A 14 9.94 18.80 -24.12
C LYS A 14 10.65 17.51 -23.71
N ARG A 15 10.55 17.13 -22.43
CA ARG A 15 11.14 15.88 -21.91
C ARG A 15 10.42 14.62 -22.43
N ILE A 16 9.10 14.68 -22.59
CA ILE A 16 8.32 13.59 -23.21
C ILE A 16 8.70 13.46 -24.69
N CYS A 17 8.75 14.58 -25.43
CA CYS A 17 9.08 14.58 -26.85
C CYS A 17 10.56 14.25 -27.13
N SER A 18 11.49 14.57 -26.22
CA SER A 18 12.92 14.26 -26.39
C SER A 18 13.28 12.79 -26.18
N ASN A 19 12.41 12.02 -25.51
CA ASN A 19 12.61 10.59 -25.27
C ASN A 19 11.96 9.70 -26.34
N ILE A 20 11.19 10.30 -27.25
CA ILE A 20 10.69 9.59 -28.42
C ILE A 20 11.87 9.56 -29.39
N ASP A 21 12.65 8.48 -29.37
CA ASP A 21 13.67 8.26 -30.38
C ASP A 21 12.96 8.01 -31.72
N PRO A 22 13.00 8.96 -32.68
CA PRO A 22 12.35 8.77 -33.98
C PRO A 22 13.00 7.63 -34.78
N GLN A 23 14.17 7.12 -34.34
CA GLN A 23 14.90 6.01 -34.95
C GLN A 23 14.34 4.62 -34.66
N SER A 24 13.45 4.45 -33.68
CA SER A 24 12.77 3.16 -33.42
C SER A 24 11.55 2.93 -34.31
N LEU A 25 11.16 3.97 -35.05
CA LEU A 25 10.37 3.84 -36.26
C LEU A 25 11.35 3.69 -37.41
N ASP A 26 11.32 2.57 -38.13
CA ASP A 26 11.80 2.50 -39.52
C ASP A 26 10.90 3.39 -40.39
N LEU A 27 10.93 4.70 -40.13
CA LEU A 27 10.24 5.73 -40.86
C LEU A 27 11.29 6.74 -41.24
N THR A 28 11.97 6.44 -42.32
CA THR A 28 12.82 7.40 -43.02
C THR A 28 11.97 8.62 -43.40
N ALA A 29 12.55 9.83 -43.36
CA ALA A 29 11.86 11.06 -43.75
C ALA A 29 11.28 11.02 -45.19
N ALA A 30 11.70 10.04 -45.99
CA ALA A 30 11.15 9.72 -47.31
C ALA A 30 9.74 9.07 -47.29
N ASP A 31 9.31 8.49 -46.17
CA ASP A 31 8.01 7.80 -46.05
C ASP A 31 6.84 8.77 -45.76
N PHE A 32 7.15 10.05 -45.57
CA PHE A 32 6.21 11.12 -45.23
C PHE A 32 6.21 12.24 -46.28
N ILE A 33 6.13 11.89 -47.56
CA ILE A 33 5.80 12.88 -48.59
C ILE A 33 4.30 13.16 -48.48
N TRP A 34 3.96 14.16 -47.68
CA TRP A 34 2.59 14.67 -47.59
C TRP A 34 2.22 15.33 -48.92
N SER A 35 1.18 14.82 -49.56
CA SER A 35 0.59 15.52 -50.70
C SER A 35 0.15 16.92 -50.25
N PRO A 36 0.51 17.99 -50.96
CA PRO A 36 0.09 19.35 -50.63
C PRO A 36 -1.44 19.53 -50.74
N TYR A 37 -2.13 18.61 -51.42
CA TYR A 37 -3.58 18.61 -51.60
C TYR A 37 -4.20 17.27 -51.18
N LEU A 38 -5.35 17.34 -50.50
CA LEU A 38 -6.17 16.19 -50.11
C LEU A 38 -7.03 15.74 -51.30
N THR A 39 -6.45 14.97 -52.22
CA THR A 39 -7.21 14.31 -53.28
C THR A 39 -7.78 12.98 -52.78
N SER A 40 -8.97 12.58 -53.29
CA SER A 40 -9.65 11.33 -52.94
C SER A 40 -8.76 10.07 -53.05
N SER A 41 -7.81 10.08 -54.00
CA SER A 41 -6.82 9.02 -54.22
C SER A 41 -5.83 8.85 -53.05
N HIS A 42 -5.39 9.95 -52.43
CA HIS A 42 -4.33 9.94 -51.41
C HIS A 42 -4.87 9.94 -49.98
N TYR A 43 -6.14 10.32 -49.78
CA TYR A 43 -6.79 10.36 -48.46
C TYR A 43 -6.68 9.04 -47.68
N LYS A 44 -6.95 7.90 -48.33
CA LYS A 44 -6.91 6.57 -47.69
C LYS A 44 -5.51 6.20 -47.22
N THR A 45 -4.49 6.56 -47.98
CA THR A 45 -3.08 6.31 -47.65
C THR A 45 -2.66 7.18 -46.46
N SER A 46 -2.96 8.47 -46.50
CA SER A 46 -2.69 9.39 -45.39
C SER A 46 -3.38 8.96 -44.10
N LEU A 47 -4.64 8.50 -44.17
CA LEU A 47 -5.38 8.01 -43.00
C LEU A 47 -4.74 6.74 -42.40
N LYS A 48 -4.29 5.80 -43.23
CA LYS A 48 -3.56 4.60 -42.76
C LYS A 48 -2.26 4.98 -42.07
N ILE A 49 -1.52 5.95 -42.60
CA ILE A 49 -0.27 6.46 -42.01
C ILE A 49 -0.55 7.12 -40.65
N LEU A 50 -1.57 7.98 -40.57
CA LEU A 50 -1.96 8.62 -39.31
C LEU A 50 -2.37 7.60 -38.23
N LEU A 51 -3.11 6.56 -38.61
CA LEU A 51 -3.47 5.47 -37.69
C LEU A 51 -2.25 4.70 -37.20
N LYS A 52 -1.27 4.43 -38.07
CA LYS A 52 0.00 3.80 -37.66
C LYS A 52 0.75 4.66 -36.65
N ILE A 53 0.88 5.97 -36.91
CA ILE A 53 1.53 6.90 -35.99
C ILE A 53 0.78 6.93 -34.65
N LYS A 54 -0.55 7.03 -34.68
CA LYS A 54 -1.36 7.05 -33.46
C LYS A 54 -1.10 5.80 -32.62
N ASN A 55 -1.22 4.62 -33.22
CA ASN A 55 -1.03 3.36 -32.51
C ASN A 55 0.39 3.22 -31.95
N TYR A 56 1.40 3.71 -32.67
CA TYR A 56 2.76 3.74 -32.18
C TYR A 56 2.92 4.65 -30.96
N ILE A 57 2.37 5.87 -31.01
CA ILE A 57 2.40 6.80 -29.88
C ILE A 57 1.65 6.22 -28.68
N ASP A 58 0.49 5.59 -28.90
CA ASP A 58 -0.29 4.96 -27.83
C ASP A 58 0.50 3.82 -27.17
N ALA A 59 1.19 2.98 -27.96
CA ALA A 59 2.04 1.91 -27.44
C ALA A 59 3.23 2.45 -26.62
N GLN A 60 3.93 3.47 -27.13
CA GLN A 60 5.03 4.12 -26.43
C GLN A 60 4.57 4.79 -25.12
N LEU A 61 3.42 5.46 -25.15
CA LEU A 61 2.83 6.05 -23.96
C LEU A 61 2.47 5.00 -22.90
N GLN A 62 1.94 3.86 -23.33
CA GLN A 62 1.62 2.75 -22.43
C GLN A 62 2.88 2.17 -21.79
N GLU A 63 3.95 1.99 -22.56
CA GLU A 63 5.25 1.52 -22.06
C GLU A 63 5.82 2.48 -21.02
N GLU A 64 5.91 3.77 -21.34
CA GLU A 64 6.40 4.79 -20.41
C GLU A 64 5.55 4.89 -19.14
N THR A 65 4.22 4.75 -19.28
CA THR A 65 3.32 4.72 -18.12
C THR A 65 3.61 3.50 -17.25
N SER A 66 3.78 2.32 -17.85
CA SER A 66 4.12 1.08 -17.14
C SER A 66 5.46 1.21 -16.40
N ASN A 67 6.49 1.71 -17.09
CA ASN A 67 7.81 1.96 -16.51
C ASN A 67 7.72 2.95 -15.33
N PHE A 68 6.97 4.03 -15.49
CA PHE A 68 6.74 5.00 -14.41
C PHE A 68 6.06 4.35 -13.19
N GLN A 69 5.03 3.52 -13.39
CA GLN A 69 4.38 2.81 -12.28
C GLN A 69 5.34 1.82 -11.61
N ARG A 70 6.11 1.06 -12.39
CA ARG A 70 7.11 0.12 -11.86
C ARG A 70 8.14 0.83 -10.99
N ASN A 71 8.71 1.94 -11.48
CA ASN A 71 9.66 2.76 -10.74
C ASN A 71 9.07 3.36 -9.47
N LYS A 72 7.78 3.73 -9.52
CA LYS A 72 7.06 4.23 -8.34
C LYS A 72 6.91 3.15 -7.28
N ILE A 73 6.52 1.94 -7.67
CA ILE A 73 6.40 0.78 -6.77
C ILE A 73 7.76 0.46 -6.14
N GLU A 74 8.81 0.35 -6.96
CA GLU A 74 10.18 0.07 -6.52
C GLU A 74 10.68 1.11 -5.51
N LYS A 75 10.43 2.39 -5.77
CA LYS A 75 10.74 3.48 -4.83
C LYS A 75 10.06 3.28 -3.47
N PHE A 76 8.79 2.87 -3.44
CA PHE A 76 8.07 2.68 -2.18
C PHE A 76 8.51 1.40 -1.45
N ILE A 77 8.89 0.35 -2.17
CA ILE A 77 9.50 -0.87 -1.59
C ILE A 77 10.82 -0.50 -0.92
N ASN A 78 11.75 0.11 -1.67
CA ASN A 78 13.06 0.50 -1.16
C ASN A 78 12.95 1.45 0.04
N ARG A 79 11.97 2.37 0.02
CA ARG A 79 11.71 3.26 1.16
C ARG A 79 11.22 2.48 2.38
N ARG A 80 10.34 1.49 2.21
CA ARG A 80 9.83 0.65 3.29
C ARG A 80 10.95 -0.19 3.91
N ASP A 81 11.81 -0.78 3.10
CA ASP A 81 12.96 -1.55 3.57
C ASP A 81 13.95 -0.69 4.37
N ASN A 82 14.16 0.55 3.94
CA ASN A 82 14.94 1.51 4.72
C ASN A 82 14.22 1.90 6.02
N ASP A 83 12.90 2.09 5.99
CA ASP A 83 12.10 2.42 7.16
C ASP A 83 12.08 1.25 8.19
N LEU A 84 12.21 -0.01 7.76
CA LEU A 84 12.33 -1.17 8.66
C LEU A 84 13.51 -1.03 9.64
N ARG A 85 14.64 -0.48 9.18
CA ARG A 85 15.86 -0.28 9.99
C ARG A 85 15.88 1.08 10.69
N SER A 86 15.41 2.13 10.02
CA SER A 86 15.59 3.52 10.47
C SER A 86 14.37 4.13 11.15
N ASN A 87 13.15 3.69 10.83
CA ASN A 87 11.91 4.30 11.32
C ASN A 87 10.72 3.32 11.30
N GLN A 88 10.72 2.42 12.29
CA GLN A 88 9.72 1.37 12.44
C GLN A 88 8.28 1.93 12.57
N LYS A 89 8.10 3.08 13.22
CA LYS A 89 6.79 3.74 13.33
C LYS A 89 6.23 4.09 11.96
N ARG A 90 7.05 4.71 11.11
CA ARG A 90 6.65 5.13 9.76
C ARG A 90 6.42 3.92 8.83
N MET A 91 7.22 2.87 8.98
CA MET A 91 6.98 1.59 8.32
C MET A 91 5.61 1.01 8.69
N LEU A 92 5.31 0.87 9.99
CA LEU A 92 4.03 0.34 10.48
C LEU A 92 2.84 1.17 9.99
N THR A 93 2.94 2.50 10.00
CA THR A 93 1.88 3.36 9.44
C THR A 93 1.66 3.13 7.95
N SER A 94 2.74 2.90 7.19
CA SER A 94 2.64 2.63 5.75
C SER A 94 2.09 1.23 5.44
N LEU A 95 2.33 0.23 6.29
CA LEU A 95 1.83 -1.13 6.09
C LEU A 95 0.34 -1.24 6.41
N LEU A 96 -0.08 -0.60 7.49
CA LEU A 96 -1.45 -0.66 7.99
C LEU A 96 -2.37 0.38 7.32
N ASP A 97 -1.83 1.16 6.37
CA ASP A 97 -2.48 2.30 5.71
C ASP A 97 -3.25 3.19 6.72
N ARG A 98 -2.65 3.38 7.90
CA ARG A 98 -3.32 4.02 9.04
C ARG A 98 -2.82 5.43 9.24
N VAL A 99 -3.75 6.35 9.42
CA VAL A 99 -3.46 7.65 10.02
C VAL A 99 -3.42 7.47 11.54
N PRO A 100 -2.33 7.84 12.22
CA PRO A 100 -2.28 7.73 13.67
C PRO A 100 -3.31 8.68 14.29
N GLU A 101 -4.38 8.11 14.85
CA GLU A 101 -5.37 8.85 15.63
C GLU A 101 -4.75 9.25 16.98
N LYS A 102 -5.02 10.49 17.38
CA LYS A 102 -4.57 11.03 18.66
C LYS A 102 -5.76 11.07 19.61
N VAL A 103 -5.77 10.18 20.60
CA VAL A 103 -6.73 10.26 21.71
C VAL A 103 -6.28 11.38 22.64
N LYS A 104 -7.16 12.34 22.92
CA LYS A 104 -6.96 13.34 23.97
C LYS A 104 -7.61 12.82 25.25
N LEU A 105 -6.81 12.63 26.29
CA LEU A 105 -7.27 12.20 27.61
C LEU A 105 -7.07 13.37 28.58
N ASP A 106 -8.17 14.00 28.99
CA ASP A 106 -8.13 15.13 29.93
C ASP A 106 -8.28 14.67 31.38
N ARG A 107 -8.89 13.49 31.60
CA ARG A 107 -9.15 12.91 32.92
C ARG A 107 -9.07 11.39 32.84
N LEU A 108 -8.43 10.76 33.83
CA LEU A 108 -8.43 9.31 33.99
C LEU A 108 -9.19 8.89 35.24
N VAL A 109 -9.84 7.74 35.15
CA VAL A 109 -10.55 7.09 36.23
C VAL A 109 -9.97 5.70 36.37
N PHE A 110 -9.37 5.40 37.51
CA PHE A 110 -8.82 4.08 37.79
C PHE A 110 -9.20 3.62 39.21
N LYS A 111 -9.04 2.32 39.46
CA LYS A 111 -9.21 1.74 40.78
C LYS A 111 -7.85 1.60 41.40
N ASP A 112 -7.65 2.23 42.55
CA ASP A 112 -6.43 2.05 43.34
C ASP A 112 -6.43 0.67 44.03
N ASN A 113 -5.31 0.28 44.62
CA ASN A 113 -5.12 -0.98 45.37
C ASN A 113 -6.13 -1.17 46.51
N THR A 114 -6.76 -0.08 46.96
CA THR A 114 -7.84 -0.07 47.95
C THR A 114 -9.24 -0.29 47.35
N ASN A 115 -9.33 -0.57 46.04
CA ASN A 115 -10.56 -0.70 45.26
C ASN A 115 -11.42 0.58 45.23
N THR A 116 -10.83 1.72 45.59
CA THR A 116 -11.47 3.04 45.59
C THR A 116 -11.28 3.70 44.22
N LEU A 117 -12.35 4.31 43.72
CA LEU A 117 -12.38 5.04 42.46
C LEU A 117 -11.68 6.41 42.63
N THR A 118 -10.51 6.56 42.02
CA THR A 118 -9.72 7.80 42.05
C THR A 118 -9.81 8.52 40.70
N PHE A 119 -9.85 9.86 40.75
CA PHE A 119 -9.90 10.72 39.58
C PHE A 119 -8.54 11.41 39.42
N MET A 120 -7.81 11.09 38.34
CA MET A 120 -6.55 11.75 37.99
C MET A 120 -6.81 12.87 37.00
N THR A 121 -6.25 14.06 37.26
CA THR A 121 -6.27 15.20 36.31
C THR A 121 -4.86 15.70 35.99
N ASP A 122 -3.82 15.20 36.67
CA ASP A 122 -2.44 15.57 36.36
C ASP A 122 -1.98 14.95 35.04
N LYS A 123 -1.35 15.77 34.20
CA LYS A 123 -0.99 15.40 32.83
C LYS A 123 0.14 14.35 32.80
N ALA A 124 1.14 14.49 33.67
CA ALA A 124 2.30 13.60 33.67
C ALA A 124 1.91 12.20 34.16
N GLU A 125 1.10 12.14 35.22
CA GLU A 125 0.56 10.89 35.72
C GLU A 125 -0.37 10.21 34.69
N ILE A 126 -1.27 10.95 34.05
CA ILE A 126 -2.16 10.42 33.00
C ILE A 126 -1.35 9.78 31.86
N GLU A 127 -0.28 10.43 31.41
CA GLU A 127 0.58 9.91 30.34
C GLU A 127 1.26 8.60 30.76
N SER A 128 1.80 8.54 31.98
CA SER A 128 2.47 7.33 32.49
C SER A 128 1.50 6.14 32.58
N ILE A 129 0.30 6.34 33.11
CA ILE A 129 -0.72 5.30 33.30
C ILE A 129 -1.25 4.84 31.95
N ALA A 130 -1.47 5.76 31.01
CA ALA A 130 -1.92 5.42 29.67
C ALA A 130 -0.86 4.61 28.91
N ILE A 131 0.43 5.01 28.99
CA ILE A 131 1.53 4.26 28.37
C ILE A 131 1.58 2.84 28.94
N ASP A 132 1.56 2.70 30.27
CA ASP A 132 1.58 1.39 30.91
C ASP A 132 0.39 0.53 30.47
N HIS A 133 -0.83 1.05 30.59
CA HIS A 133 -2.05 0.34 30.19
C HIS A 133 -2.02 -0.14 28.74
N TYR A 134 -1.76 0.75 27.77
CA TYR A 134 -1.77 0.38 26.35
C TYR A 134 -0.56 -0.48 25.94
N SER A 135 0.56 -0.38 26.65
CA SER A 135 1.70 -1.29 26.43
C SER A 135 1.41 -2.71 26.92
N ASN A 136 0.57 -2.84 27.96
CA ASN A 136 0.27 -4.10 28.62
C ASN A 136 -1.08 -4.72 28.20
N ILE A 137 -1.93 -4.00 27.45
CA ILE A 137 -3.29 -4.45 27.11
C ILE A 137 -3.35 -5.79 26.35
N GLY A 138 -2.26 -6.17 25.68
CA GLY A 138 -2.13 -7.44 24.96
C GLY A 138 -1.42 -8.55 25.74
N LYS A 139 -1.00 -8.31 26.99
CA LYS A 139 -0.41 -9.35 27.83
C LYS A 139 -1.51 -10.30 28.31
N ILE A 140 -1.29 -11.59 28.13
CA ILE A 140 -2.19 -12.65 28.60
C ILE A 140 -1.79 -12.98 30.04
N ASP A 141 -1.86 -11.99 30.93
CA ASP A 141 -1.57 -12.22 32.34
C ASP A 141 -2.89 -12.05 33.11
N ASP A 142 -3.35 -13.14 33.71
CA ASP A 142 -4.49 -13.24 34.64
C ASP A 142 -5.86 -12.72 34.14
N SER A 143 -6.18 -12.92 32.87
CA SER A 143 -7.57 -12.83 32.43
C SER A 143 -8.35 -14.09 32.86
N PRO A 144 -9.59 -13.98 33.37
CA PRO A 144 -10.47 -15.14 33.56
C PRO A 144 -10.72 -15.94 32.26
N LEU A 145 -10.44 -15.33 31.11
CA LEU A 145 -10.53 -15.92 29.77
C LEU A 145 -9.18 -16.41 29.23
N ALA A 146 -8.08 -16.20 29.97
CA ALA A 146 -6.78 -16.73 29.59
C ALA A 146 -6.82 -18.26 29.53
N TYR A 147 -6.15 -18.83 28.53
CA TYR A 147 -6.05 -20.28 28.39
C TYR A 147 -5.24 -20.85 29.55
N ASP A 148 -5.87 -21.74 30.31
CA ASP A 148 -5.25 -22.46 31.41
C ASP A 148 -5.18 -23.95 31.04
N PRO A 149 -3.96 -24.50 30.81
CA PRO A 149 -3.80 -25.91 30.43
C PRO A 149 -4.31 -26.89 31.49
N SER A 150 -4.47 -26.43 32.75
CA SER A 150 -4.99 -27.24 33.85
C SER A 150 -6.52 -27.28 33.90
N LYS A 151 -7.20 -26.40 33.17
CA LYS A 151 -8.66 -26.39 33.07
C LYS A 151 -9.12 -27.17 31.84
N PRO A 152 -10.19 -27.96 31.95
CA PRO A 152 -10.76 -28.62 30.79
C PRO A 152 -11.20 -27.57 29.75
N LEU A 153 -11.11 -27.94 28.46
CA LEU A 153 -11.69 -27.16 27.37
C LEU A 153 -13.15 -26.80 27.70
N ARG A 154 -13.58 -25.61 27.31
CA ARG A 154 -14.99 -25.23 27.46
C ARG A 154 -15.87 -26.21 26.68
N GLU A 155 -17.06 -26.48 27.22
CA GLU A 155 -18.02 -27.44 26.69
C GLU A 155 -18.30 -27.20 25.20
N GLU A 156 -18.42 -25.94 24.79
CA GLU A 156 -18.65 -25.52 23.39
C GLU A 156 -17.54 -25.98 22.42
N TRP A 157 -16.30 -26.11 22.89
CA TRP A 157 -15.15 -26.55 22.08
C TRP A 157 -14.83 -28.04 22.22
N SER A 158 -15.36 -28.72 23.25
CA SER A 158 -15.05 -30.13 23.55
C SER A 158 -15.23 -31.03 22.32
N SER A 159 -16.40 -30.96 21.67
CA SER A 159 -16.74 -31.77 20.49
C SER A 159 -15.83 -31.55 19.27
N PHE A 160 -15.21 -30.39 19.13
CA PHE A 160 -14.33 -30.07 17.99
C PHE A 160 -12.91 -30.60 18.17
N TYR A 161 -12.47 -30.75 19.42
CA TYR A 161 -11.12 -31.19 19.77
C TYR A 161 -11.09 -32.65 20.27
N GLU A 162 -12.23 -33.32 20.35
CA GLU A 162 -12.29 -34.75 20.60
C GLU A 162 -11.59 -35.54 19.47
N PRO A 163 -10.78 -36.55 19.80
CA PRO A 163 -10.13 -37.38 18.80
C PRO A 163 -11.18 -38.05 17.90
N ILE A 164 -11.07 -37.84 16.60
CA ILE A 164 -11.94 -38.50 15.63
C ILE A 164 -11.74 -40.03 15.75
N PRO A 165 -12.82 -40.80 15.99
CA PRO A 165 -12.70 -42.24 16.15
C PRO A 165 -12.26 -42.89 14.82
N GLY A 166 -11.25 -43.75 14.88
CA GLY A 166 -10.74 -44.52 13.73
C GLY A 166 -9.47 -43.98 13.07
N ILE A 167 -8.86 -42.89 13.58
CA ILE A 167 -7.55 -42.42 13.12
C ILE A 167 -6.43 -43.20 13.84
N PRO A 168 -5.50 -43.85 13.12
CA PRO A 168 -4.35 -44.54 13.73
C PRO A 168 -3.48 -43.57 14.53
N ASP A 169 -2.99 -44.00 15.70
CA ASP A 169 -2.20 -43.14 16.61
C ASP A 169 -0.92 -42.56 15.99
N ASP A 170 -0.42 -43.17 14.90
CA ASP A 170 0.77 -42.68 14.20
C ASP A 170 0.52 -41.36 13.44
N ALA A 171 -0.73 -41.10 13.03
CA ALA A 171 -1.09 -39.85 12.36
C ALA A 171 -1.09 -38.64 13.31
N LYS A 172 -1.15 -38.85 14.63
CA LYS A 172 -1.17 -37.78 15.64
C LYS A 172 0.21 -37.15 15.88
N LYS A 173 1.29 -37.83 15.50
CA LYS A 173 2.68 -37.35 15.72
C LYS A 173 3.12 -36.26 14.75
N HIS A 174 2.39 -36.05 13.65
CA HIS A 174 2.78 -35.12 12.58
C HIS A 174 2.13 -33.74 12.67
N PHE A 175 1.33 -33.46 13.71
CA PHE A 175 0.57 -32.22 13.88
C PHE A 175 0.96 -31.40 15.13
N LEU A 176 2.13 -31.64 15.71
CA LEU A 176 2.73 -30.80 16.76
C LEU A 176 3.96 -30.07 16.23
#